data_AF-A0A9P7YH24-F1
#
_entry.id   AF-A0A9P7YH24-F1
#
_cell.length_a   1.000
_cell.length_b   1.000
_cell.length_c   1.000
_cell.angle_alpha   90.00
_cell.angle_beta   90.00
_cell.angle_gamma   90.00
#
_symmetry.space_group_name_H-M   'P 1'
#
loop_
_entity.id
_entity.type
_entity.pdbx_description
1 polymer ?
#
loop_
_entity_poly.entity_id
_entity_poly.type
_entity_poly.pdbx_seq_one_letter_code
_entity_poly.pdbx_strand_id
1 'polypeptide(L)'
;MSLMKEKRISSERTSTSSLPLLPDPQDYDFGDENLRPKKRQTWCRPLFLHTLIFATYTLALMGLAKSIRGQNCHADMIFSPARGAVKYELVHAENDLMKKSPYAGFPSPEGDQAWRDLLRNSNIRISGDELKKLNRSSIQLQDGSGDYFGGLSAHHHLHCIKSKTSVNQ
;
A
#
# COMPACT_ATOMS: atom_id res chain seq x y z
N MET A 1 -67.90 53.71 10.52
CA MET A 1 -69.35 53.83 10.82
C MET A 1 -69.99 54.39 9.56
N SER A 2 -70.55 53.52 8.71
CA SER A 2 -72.01 53.33 8.56
C SER A 2 -72.62 54.45 7.69
N LEU A 3 -73.39 54.27 6.63
CA LEU A 3 -74.01 53.12 5.96
C LEU A 3 -74.57 53.66 4.61
N MET A 4 -74.63 52.79 3.61
CA MET A 4 -75.66 52.67 2.54
C MET A 4 -76.13 53.88 1.72
N LYS A 5 -76.06 53.70 0.39
CA LYS A 5 -77.30 53.67 -0.41
C LYS A 5 -77.19 52.73 -1.62
N GLU A 6 -78.18 51.85 -1.71
CA GLU A 6 -78.42 50.83 -2.73
C GLU A 6 -79.51 51.28 -3.73
N LYS A 7 -79.39 50.87 -5.00
CA LYS A 7 -80.41 50.20 -5.88
C LYS A 7 -79.99 50.39 -7.35
N ARG A 8 -79.55 49.34 -8.07
CA ARG A 8 -80.27 48.19 -8.66
C ARG A 8 -81.10 48.57 -9.90
N ILE A 9 -80.81 47.92 -11.04
CA ILE A 9 -81.71 47.40 -12.12
C ILE A 9 -80.76 46.90 -13.23
N SER A 10 -80.48 45.59 -13.30
CA SER A 10 -81.19 44.52 -14.03
C SER A 10 -80.80 44.41 -15.50
N SER A 11 -80.12 43.32 -15.85
CA SER A 11 -80.58 42.32 -16.84
C SER A 11 -79.37 41.58 -17.40
N GLU A 12 -79.24 40.32 -17.02
CA GLU A 12 -78.43 39.33 -17.74
C GLU A 12 -78.84 39.30 -19.22
N ARG A 13 -77.86 39.16 -20.11
CA ARG A 13 -78.07 38.52 -21.41
C ARG A 13 -76.81 37.78 -21.83
N THR A 14 -76.83 36.49 -21.49
CA THR A 14 -76.05 35.41 -22.08
C THR A 14 -75.82 35.63 -23.57
N SER A 15 -74.55 35.75 -23.98
CA SER A 15 -74.16 35.70 -25.40
C SER A 15 -73.32 34.46 -25.61
N THR A 16 -73.99 33.43 -26.14
CA THR A 16 -73.47 32.14 -26.53
C THR A 16 -72.56 32.31 -27.75
N SER A 17 -71.25 32.11 -27.57
CA SER A 17 -70.25 32.07 -28.65
C SER A 17 -69.95 30.61 -29.00
N SER A 18 -70.66 30.04 -29.96
CA SER A 18 -70.35 28.71 -30.50
C SER A 18 -69.33 28.84 -31.65
N LEU A 19 -68.05 28.90 -31.29
CA LEU A 19 -66.94 28.61 -32.21
C LEU A 19 -66.52 27.14 -32.02
N PRO A 20 -66.40 26.34 -33.09
CA PRO A 20 -65.95 24.96 -32.97
C PRO A 20 -64.50 24.92 -32.46
N LEU A 21 -64.30 24.17 -31.37
CA LEU A 21 -63.04 24.08 -30.63
C LEU A 21 -62.02 23.10 -31.24
N LEU A 22 -62.32 22.48 -32.38
CA LEU A 22 -61.45 21.48 -33.02
C LEU A 22 -61.42 21.67 -34.55
N PRO A 23 -60.23 21.64 -35.18
CA PRO A 23 -60.09 21.60 -36.65
C PRO A 23 -60.68 20.32 -37.26
N ASP A 24 -61.12 20.40 -38.51
CA ASP A 24 -61.66 19.27 -39.28
C ASP A 24 -60.56 18.21 -39.53
N PRO A 25 -60.79 16.91 -39.27
CA PRO A 25 -59.80 15.85 -39.43
C PRO A 25 -59.15 15.72 -40.80
N GLN A 26 -59.71 16.34 -41.84
CA GLN A 26 -59.17 16.27 -43.21
C GLN A 26 -58.04 17.28 -43.49
N ASP A 27 -57.74 18.18 -42.56
CA ASP A 27 -56.71 19.23 -42.71
C ASP A 27 -55.38 18.89 -42.00
N TYR A 28 -55.21 17.63 -41.57
CA TYR A 28 -53.93 17.15 -41.04
C TYR A 28 -53.01 16.74 -42.19
N ASP A 29 -52.13 17.66 -42.60
CA ASP A 29 -50.97 17.34 -43.45
C ASP A 29 -49.97 16.49 -42.66
N PHE A 30 -49.98 15.18 -42.88
CA PHE A 30 -48.97 14.27 -42.37
C PHE A 30 -47.69 14.45 -43.19
N GLY A 31 -46.92 15.48 -42.86
CA GLY A 31 -45.57 15.63 -43.35
C GLY A 31 -44.76 14.36 -43.07
N ASP A 32 -44.12 13.81 -44.10
CA ASP A 32 -43.14 12.73 -43.98
C ASP A 32 -41.96 13.23 -43.13
N GLU A 33 -42.08 13.09 -41.81
CA GLU A 33 -40.94 13.13 -40.91
C GLU A 33 -40.09 11.89 -41.19
N ASN A 34 -39.12 12.09 -42.07
CA ASN A 34 -38.00 11.19 -42.29
C ASN A 34 -37.32 10.91 -40.93
N LEU A 35 -37.67 9.78 -40.30
CA LEU A 35 -37.06 9.29 -39.07
C LEU A 35 -35.59 8.97 -39.33
N ARG A 36 -34.73 9.97 -39.15
CA ARG A 36 -33.27 9.80 -39.16
C ARG A 36 -32.89 8.79 -38.08
N PRO A 37 -32.19 7.68 -38.42
CA PRO A 37 -31.71 6.78 -37.39
C PRO A 37 -30.72 7.54 -36.49
N LYS A 38 -31.08 7.73 -35.22
CA LYS A 38 -30.17 8.27 -34.20
C LYS A 38 -28.95 7.37 -34.16
N LYS A 39 -27.79 7.89 -34.58
CA LYS A 39 -26.50 7.18 -34.45
C LYS A 39 -26.34 6.78 -32.98
N ARG A 40 -26.36 5.48 -32.73
CA ARG A 40 -26.12 4.87 -31.42
C ARG A 40 -24.64 5.14 -31.09
N GLN A 41 -24.38 6.32 -30.54
CA GLN A 41 -23.03 6.79 -30.26
C GLN A 41 -22.41 5.84 -29.23
N THR A 42 -21.38 5.12 -29.67
CA THR A 42 -20.84 3.92 -29.04
C THR A 42 -20.23 4.24 -27.67
N TRP A 43 -20.97 3.91 -26.61
CA TRP A 43 -20.52 3.94 -25.22
C TRP A 43 -19.37 2.95 -24.92
N CYS A 44 -18.90 2.19 -25.92
CA CYS A 44 -17.73 1.32 -25.83
C CYS A 44 -16.40 2.09 -25.84
N ARG A 45 -16.33 3.29 -26.45
CA ARG A 45 -15.10 4.09 -26.54
C ARG A 45 -14.58 4.60 -25.19
N PRO A 46 -15.40 5.24 -24.33
CA PRO A 46 -14.93 5.67 -23.01
C PRO A 46 -14.61 4.47 -22.10
N LEU A 47 -15.39 3.39 -22.19
CA LEU A 47 -15.14 2.16 -21.42
C LEU A 47 -13.76 1.58 -21.75
N PHE A 48 -13.43 1.49 -23.04
CA PHE A 48 -12.12 1.01 -23.50
C PHE A 48 -10.98 1.89 -22.98
N LEU A 49 -11.12 3.22 -23.04
CA LEU A 49 -10.13 4.17 -22.53
C LEU A 49 -9.90 4.02 -21.02
N HIS A 50 -10.97 3.91 -20.23
CA HIS A 50 -10.86 3.70 -18.78
C HIS A 50 -10.24 2.33 -18.45
N THR A 51 -10.59 1.26 -19.18
CA THR A 51 -9.96 -0.05 -18.98
C THR A 51 -8.47 -0.05 -19.31
N LEU A 52 -8.06 0.68 -20.37
CA LEU A 52 -6.65 0.80 -20.74
C LEU A 52 -5.86 1.56 -19.67
N ILE A 53 -6.39 2.69 -19.19
CA ILE A 53 -5.76 3.46 -18.11
C ILE A 53 -5.62 2.59 -16.86
N PHE A 54 -6.70 1.95 -16.40
CA PHE A 54 -6.64 1.10 -15.22
C PHE A 54 -5.63 -0.05 -15.37
N ALA A 55 -5.59 -0.71 -16.53
CA ALA A 55 -4.63 -1.77 -16.83
C ALA A 55 -3.18 -1.25 -16.78
N THR A 56 -2.88 -0.11 -17.40
CA THR A 56 -1.54 0.49 -17.38
C THR A 56 -1.07 0.84 -15.97
N TYR A 57 -1.92 1.47 -15.15
CA TYR A 57 -1.61 1.78 -13.75
C TYR A 57 -1.41 0.51 -12.91
N THR A 58 -2.23 -0.52 -13.12
CA THR A 58 -2.10 -1.80 -12.41
C THR A 58 -0.80 -2.51 -12.76
N LEU A 59 -0.42 -2.53 -14.05
CA LEU A 59 0.84 -3.11 -14.51
C LEU A 59 2.05 -2.32 -14.00
N ALA A 60 2.00 -0.98 -14.02
CA ALA A 60 3.05 -0.13 -13.48
C ALA A 60 3.23 -0.32 -11.97
N LEU A 61 2.13 -0.39 -11.21
CA LEU A 61 2.17 -0.64 -9.77
C LEU A 61 2.71 -2.03 -9.46
N MET A 62 2.31 -3.07 -10.21
CA MET A 62 2.86 -4.42 -10.05
C MET A 62 4.35 -4.49 -10.40
N GLY A 63 4.77 -3.80 -11.46
CA GLY A 63 6.18 -3.70 -11.85
C GLY A 63 7.02 -2.99 -10.77
N LEU A 64 6.52 -1.86 -10.27
CA LEU A 64 7.16 -1.12 -9.18
C LEU A 64 7.18 -1.93 -7.88
N ALA A 65 6.08 -2.58 -7.52
CA ALA A 65 6.00 -3.43 -6.34
C ALA A 65 6.96 -4.63 -6.44
N LYS A 66 7.12 -5.23 -7.62
CA LYS A 66 8.13 -6.28 -7.85
C LYS A 66 9.55 -5.72 -7.79
N SER A 67 9.79 -4.51 -8.31
CA SER A 67 11.09 -3.83 -8.22
C SER A 67 11.47 -3.50 -6.77
N ILE A 68 10.51 -3.09 -5.95
CA ILE A 68 10.71 -2.76 -4.53
C ILE A 68 10.85 -4.04 -3.70
N ARG A 69 10.07 -5.09 -3.99
CA ARG A 69 10.13 -6.38 -3.28
C ARG A 69 11.37 -7.22 -3.64
N GLY A 70 11.97 -6.99 -4.81
CA GLY A 70 13.10 -7.77 -5.33
C GLY A 70 14.48 -7.30 -4.89
N GLN A 71 14.59 -6.11 -4.29
CA GLN A 71 15.85 -5.69 -3.68
C GLN A 71 15.98 -6.32 -2.31
N ASN A 72 16.58 -7.51 -2.28
CA ASN A 72 17.26 -7.99 -1.08
C ASN A 72 18.12 -6.82 -0.56
N CYS A 73 17.83 -6.38 0.65
CA CYS A 73 18.24 -5.13 1.29
C CYS A 73 19.76 -4.97 1.58
N HIS A 74 20.62 -5.64 0.80
CA HIS A 74 21.98 -5.95 1.20
C HIS A 74 23.00 -5.97 0.05
N ALA A 75 22.69 -5.37 -1.11
CA ALA A 75 23.63 -5.32 -2.23
C ALA A 75 24.98 -4.68 -1.88
N ASP A 76 24.98 -3.69 -0.95
CA ASP A 76 26.17 -2.92 -0.55
C ASP A 76 26.74 -3.29 0.84
N MET A 77 26.53 -4.52 1.32
CA MET A 77 27.16 -4.91 2.60
C MET A 77 28.67 -5.13 2.47
N ILE A 78 29.44 -4.59 3.42
CA ILE A 78 30.88 -4.88 3.62
C ILE A 78 31.08 -6.39 3.66
N PHE A 79 32.10 -6.88 2.95
CA PHE A 79 32.47 -8.30 2.91
C PHE A 79 32.48 -8.92 4.32
N SER A 80 31.89 -10.10 4.46
CA SER A 80 31.94 -10.90 5.68
C SER A 80 32.09 -12.37 5.31
N PRO A 81 33.09 -13.09 5.86
CA PRO A 81 33.25 -14.53 5.68
C PRO A 81 32.00 -15.33 6.04
N ALA A 82 31.25 -14.88 7.05
CA ALA A 82 30.06 -15.56 7.55
C ALA A 82 28.81 -15.35 6.67
N ARG A 83 28.88 -14.54 5.61
CA ARG A 83 27.71 -14.15 4.81
C ARG A 83 26.92 -15.34 4.26
N GLY A 84 27.60 -16.38 3.78
CA GLY A 84 26.94 -17.57 3.25
C GLY A 84 26.23 -18.42 4.31
N ALA A 85 26.55 -18.23 5.59
CA ALA A 85 25.93 -18.95 6.70
C ALA A 85 24.69 -18.22 7.28
N VAL A 86 24.49 -16.95 6.94
CA VAL A 86 23.36 -16.15 7.45
C VAL A 86 22.08 -16.51 6.68
N LYS A 87 21.03 -16.88 7.41
CA LYS A 87 19.67 -17.04 6.89
C LYS A 87 18.78 -15.96 7.50
N TYR A 88 18.05 -15.26 6.63
CA TYR A 88 17.13 -14.21 7.05
C TYR A 88 15.72 -14.78 7.15
N GLU A 89 15.09 -14.58 8.29
CA GLU A 89 13.70 -14.95 8.52
C GLU A 89 12.90 -13.69 8.83
N LEU A 90 11.76 -13.54 8.17
CA LEU A 90 10.82 -12.46 8.50
C LEU A 90 10.01 -12.90 9.72
N VAL A 91 10.41 -12.39 10.88
CA VAL A 91 9.71 -12.62 12.15
C VAL A 91 9.01 -11.33 12.58
N HIS A 92 7.83 -11.47 13.19
CA HIS A 92 7.21 -10.34 13.87
C HIS A 92 8.00 -10.08 15.16
N ALA A 93 8.61 -8.91 15.28
CA ALA A 93 9.40 -8.56 16.45
C ALA A 93 8.48 -8.42 17.66
N GLU A 94 8.51 -9.41 18.55
CA GLU A 94 7.90 -9.31 19.87
C GLU A 94 8.78 -8.42 20.75
N ASN A 95 8.43 -7.13 20.82
CA ASN A 95 9.17 -6.12 21.59
C ASN A 95 8.76 -6.10 23.08
N ASP A 96 8.36 -7.24 23.64
CA ASP A 96 8.01 -7.34 25.04
C ASP A 96 9.28 -7.48 25.89
N LEU A 97 9.57 -6.45 26.68
CA LEU A 97 10.70 -6.43 27.62
C LEU A 97 10.59 -7.50 28.71
N MET A 98 9.36 -8.00 28.98
CA MET A 98 9.09 -9.02 29.98
C MET A 98 9.04 -10.43 29.39
N LYS A 99 9.32 -10.59 28.08
CA LYS A 99 9.36 -11.90 27.45
C LYS A 99 10.40 -12.78 28.14
N LYS A 100 9.96 -13.98 28.54
CA LYS A 100 10.85 -14.98 29.13
C LYS A 100 11.93 -15.38 28.12
N SER A 101 13.18 -15.15 28.48
CA SER A 101 14.36 -15.54 27.69
C SER A 101 15.21 -16.49 28.52
N PRO A 102 15.74 -17.59 27.94
CA PRO A 102 16.67 -18.48 28.63
C PRO A 102 18.02 -17.79 28.93
N TYR A 103 18.25 -16.63 28.32
CA TYR A 103 19.48 -15.85 28.45
C TYR A 103 19.36 -14.69 29.44
N ALA A 104 18.20 -14.52 30.09
CA ALA A 104 17.91 -13.41 31.01
C ALA A 104 17.40 -13.91 32.37
N GLY A 105 17.61 -13.10 33.41
CA GLY A 105 17.19 -13.41 34.79
C GLY A 105 18.36 -13.57 35.75
N PHE A 106 18.10 -14.16 36.92
CA PHE A 106 19.15 -14.46 37.90
C PHE A 106 20.07 -15.59 37.38
N PRO A 107 21.34 -15.62 37.81
CA PRO A 107 22.26 -16.70 37.48
C PRO A 107 21.68 -18.07 37.83
N SER A 108 21.73 -18.99 36.89
CA SER A 108 21.18 -20.34 37.03
C SER A 108 21.98 -21.33 36.17
N PRO A 109 22.08 -22.62 36.58
CA PRO A 109 22.75 -23.64 35.78
C PRO A 109 22.18 -23.76 34.36
N GLU A 110 20.88 -23.58 34.21
CA GLU A 110 20.18 -23.62 32.93
C GLU A 110 20.56 -22.43 32.04
N GLY A 111 20.60 -21.21 32.60
CA GLY A 111 21.03 -20.01 31.88
C GLY A 111 22.49 -20.12 31.43
N ASP A 112 23.38 -20.61 32.30
CA ASP A 112 24.78 -20.82 31.96
C ASP A 112 24.95 -21.85 30.83
N GLN A 113 24.14 -22.92 30.85
CA GLN A 113 24.16 -23.92 29.78
C GLN A 113 23.67 -23.33 28.46
N ALA A 114 22.58 -22.55 28.49
CA ALA A 114 22.06 -21.88 27.30
C ALA A 114 23.12 -20.95 26.69
N TRP A 115 23.82 -20.16 27.50
CA TRP A 115 24.91 -19.29 27.04
C TRP A 115 26.10 -20.08 26.48
N ARG A 116 26.51 -21.18 27.13
CA ARG A 116 27.57 -22.06 26.62
C ARG A 116 27.22 -22.65 25.26
N ASP A 117 25.98 -23.10 25.09
CA ASP A 117 25.52 -23.69 23.84
C ASP A 117 25.41 -22.66 22.72
N LEU A 118 24.95 -21.44 23.05
CA LEU A 118 24.87 -20.34 22.10
C LEU A 118 26.24 -19.88 21.60
N LEU A 119 27.21 -19.75 22.51
CA LEU A 119 28.56 -19.25 22.20
C LEU A 119 29.51 -20.35 21.74
N ARG A 120 29.03 -21.60 21.65
CA ARG A 120 29.80 -22.74 21.17
C ARG A 120 30.28 -22.45 19.74
N ASN A 121 31.59 -22.57 19.53
CA ASN A 121 32.23 -22.29 18.24
C ASN A 121 32.12 -20.84 17.76
N SER A 122 31.95 -19.87 18.68
CA SER A 122 32.02 -18.43 18.36
C SER A 122 33.40 -18.00 17.86
N ASN A 123 34.44 -18.74 18.24
CA ASN A 123 35.79 -18.62 17.70
C ASN A 123 35.86 -19.33 16.35
N ILE A 124 36.14 -18.55 15.31
CA ILE A 124 36.21 -19.03 13.92
C ILE A 124 37.62 -18.88 13.37
N ARG A 125 37.92 -19.70 12.38
CA ARG A 125 39.15 -19.61 11.58
C ARG A 125 38.87 -18.75 10.35
N ILE A 126 39.73 -17.77 10.09
CA ILE A 126 39.64 -16.86 8.94
C ILE A 126 40.89 -17.04 8.10
N SER A 127 40.71 -17.30 6.80
CA SER A 127 41.85 -17.43 5.89
C SER A 127 42.57 -16.09 5.67
N GLY A 128 43.85 -16.13 5.31
CA GLY A 128 44.62 -14.92 5.03
C GLY A 128 44.00 -14.04 3.94
N ASP A 129 43.34 -14.63 2.93
CA ASP A 129 42.69 -13.88 1.85
C ASP A 129 41.38 -13.24 2.28
N GLU A 130 40.61 -13.88 3.15
CA GLU A 130 39.43 -13.28 3.77
C GLU A 130 39.80 -12.11 4.68
N LEU A 131 40.88 -12.25 5.45
CA LEU A 131 41.36 -11.19 6.33
C LEU A 131 41.83 -9.95 5.53
N LYS A 132 42.51 -10.16 4.39
CA LYS A 132 42.86 -9.09 3.45
C LYS A 132 41.63 -8.38 2.89
N LYS A 133 40.59 -9.13 2.49
CA LYS A 133 39.32 -8.57 1.99
C LYS A 133 38.60 -7.74 3.06
N LEU A 134 38.72 -8.12 4.34
CA LEU A 134 38.21 -7.36 5.47
C LEU A 134 39.00 -6.08 5.76
N ASN A 135 40.23 -5.96 5.24
CA ASN A 135 41.18 -4.90 5.56
C ASN A 135 41.39 -4.74 7.07
N ARG A 136 41.61 -5.87 7.76
CA ARG A 136 41.85 -5.94 9.22
C ARG A 136 43.10 -6.76 9.52
N SER A 137 43.63 -6.65 10.73
CA SER A 137 44.66 -7.52 11.28
C SER A 137 44.06 -8.44 12.34
N SER A 138 44.69 -9.60 12.54
CA SER A 138 44.32 -10.54 13.59
C SER A 138 45.52 -11.42 14.00
N ILE A 139 45.32 -12.28 15.00
CA ILE A 139 46.30 -13.22 15.53
C ILE A 139 46.39 -14.44 14.61
N GLN A 140 47.58 -14.77 14.14
CA GLN A 140 47.81 -15.95 13.31
C GLN A 140 47.79 -17.23 14.17
N LEU A 141 47.22 -18.31 13.63
CA LEU A 141 47.21 -19.62 14.26
C LEU A 141 48.60 -20.29 14.14
N GLN A 142 49.04 -20.91 15.23
CA GLN A 142 50.37 -21.55 15.34
C GLN A 142 50.40 -23.00 14.79
N ASP A 143 49.42 -23.38 13.96
CA ASP A 143 49.28 -24.73 13.41
C ASP A 143 49.90 -24.89 12.02
N GLY A 144 50.59 -23.86 11.52
CA GLY A 144 51.23 -23.85 10.21
C GLY A 144 50.29 -23.63 9.02
N SER A 145 48.98 -23.46 9.25
CA SER A 145 48.00 -23.20 8.17
C SER A 145 48.16 -21.85 7.50
N GLY A 146 48.71 -20.87 8.22
CA GLY A 146 48.72 -19.47 7.79
C GLY A 146 47.38 -18.74 8.04
N ASP A 147 46.40 -19.42 8.64
CA ASP A 147 45.10 -18.84 8.97
C ASP A 147 45.14 -18.02 10.25
N TYR A 148 44.07 -17.26 10.48
CA TYR A 148 43.94 -16.30 11.57
C TYR A 148 42.75 -16.64 12.46
N PHE A 149 42.89 -16.31 13.74
CA PHE A 149 41.80 -16.34 14.70
C PHE A 149 40.78 -15.24 14.40
N GLY A 150 39.50 -15.52 14.58
CA GLY A 150 38.43 -14.54 14.43
C GLY A 150 37.22 -14.88 15.30
N GLY A 151 36.28 -13.94 15.39
CA GLY A 151 35.03 -14.12 16.10
C GLY A 151 33.88 -13.44 15.37
N LEU A 152 32.67 -13.99 15.53
CA LEU A 152 31.45 -13.36 15.03
C LEU A 152 31.02 -12.25 15.99
N SER A 153 30.63 -11.10 15.44
CA SER A 153 30.03 -10.01 16.20
C SER A 153 28.62 -9.72 15.71
N ALA A 154 27.68 -9.64 16.64
CA ALA A 154 26.31 -9.23 16.39
C ALA A 154 26.10 -7.84 17.01
N HIS A 155 25.68 -6.89 16.19
CA HIS A 155 25.36 -5.54 16.63
C HIS A 155 23.90 -5.24 16.30
N HIS A 156 23.19 -4.66 17.26
CA HIS A 156 21.86 -4.13 17.01
C HIS A 156 21.97 -2.65 16.67
N HIS A 157 21.79 -2.29 15.40
CA HIS A 157 21.67 -0.88 15.01
C HIS A 157 20.25 -0.41 15.35
N LEU A 158 20.11 0.31 16.46
CA LEU A 158 18.87 0.99 16.81
C LEU A 158 18.68 2.18 15.86
N HIS A 159 17.96 1.96 14.76
CA HIS A 159 17.31 3.09 14.08
C HIS A 159 16.05 3.41 14.89
N CYS A 160 16.06 4.51 15.65
CA CYS A 160 14.90 4.94 16.40
C CYS A 160 13.66 4.97 15.49
N ILE A 161 12.69 4.08 15.71
CA ILE A 161 11.37 4.19 15.09
C ILE A 161 10.71 5.38 15.76
N LYS A 162 10.63 6.52 15.07
CA LYS A 162 9.86 7.68 15.53
C LYS A 162 8.39 7.26 15.58
N SER A 163 7.92 6.85 16.76
CA SER A 163 6.51 6.64 17.02
C SER A 163 5.79 7.97 16.85
N LYS A 164 5.03 8.13 15.76
CA LYS A 164 4.04 9.20 15.69
C LYS A 164 2.80 8.77 16.47
N THR A 165 2.92 8.71 17.79
CA THR A 165 1.73 8.71 18.64
C THR A 165 1.31 10.17 18.79
N SER A 166 0.42 10.65 17.93
CA SER A 166 -0.35 11.86 18.22
C SER A 166 -1.30 11.53 19.35
N VAL A 167 -0.84 11.74 20.58
CA VAL A 167 -1.76 11.87 21.72
C VAL A 167 -2.40 13.24 21.56
N ASN A 168 -3.66 13.27 21.12
CA ASN A 168 -4.50 14.45 21.27
C ASN A 168 -4.74 14.63 22.77
N GLN A 169 -4.14 15.66 23.34
CA GLN A 169 -4.53 16.23 24.63
C GLN A 169 -5.60 17.29 24.38
#